data_AF-A0AAJ0CWA4-F1
#
_entry.id   AF-A0AAJ0CWA4-F1
#
_cell.length_a   1.000
_cell.length_b   1.000
_cell.length_c   1.000
_cell.angle_alpha   90.00
_cell.angle_beta   90.00
_cell.angle_gamma   90.00
#
_symmetry.space_group_name_H-M   'P 1'
#
loop_
_entity.id
_entity.type
_entity.pdbx_description
1 polymer ?
#
loop_
_entity_poly.entity_id
_entity_poly.type
_entity_poly.pdbx_seq_one_letter_code
_entity_poly.pdbx_strand_id
1 'polypeptide(L)'
;PATNAIPAHYNQHAHGRSQFNAQSGSSSTPTNMYNPPRPPEVYTLPDNINDALHQQIRQRFQHDSGDRVLFFSAPPLDRPCKQFSPQTAGVGHSARYLAGREGWLADREKKRKKRDDLQHGISERSKASTQHAGGTVDIVASAATDAMNKWFQKFDDPAVEWQQTAGLVGWSRCTGKE
;
A
#
# COMPACT_ATOMS: atom_id res chain seq x y z
N PRO A 1 15.89 -65.37 -27.98
CA PRO A 1 16.63 -64.07 -28.00
C PRO A 1 15.82 -63.04 -27.19
N ALA A 2 16.27 -62.76 -25.97
CA ALA A 2 15.53 -61.99 -24.97
C ALA A 2 15.57 -60.48 -25.25
N THR A 3 14.42 -59.83 -25.11
CA THR A 3 14.22 -58.38 -25.23
C THR A 3 14.55 -57.70 -23.91
N ASN A 4 15.61 -56.88 -23.89
CA ASN A 4 15.92 -56.01 -22.75
C ASN A 4 15.17 -54.68 -22.88
N ALA A 5 14.14 -54.49 -22.05
CA ALA A 5 13.53 -53.19 -21.82
C ALA A 5 14.33 -52.43 -20.76
N ILE A 6 14.78 -51.22 -21.09
CA ILE A 6 15.44 -50.29 -20.15
C ILE A 6 14.34 -49.52 -19.40
N PRO A 7 14.27 -49.57 -18.06
CA PRO A 7 13.32 -48.77 -17.32
C PRO A 7 13.78 -47.31 -17.26
N ALA A 8 12.97 -46.39 -17.79
CA ALA A 8 13.15 -44.95 -17.64
C ALA A 8 12.95 -44.56 -16.17
N HIS A 9 14.06 -44.24 -15.49
CA HIS A 9 14.04 -43.70 -14.14
C HIS A 9 13.74 -42.20 -14.21
N TYR A 10 12.46 -41.83 -14.02
CA TYR A 10 12.07 -40.44 -13.80
C TYR A 10 12.51 -40.03 -12.41
N ASN A 11 13.57 -39.22 -12.34
CA ASN A 11 14.03 -38.60 -11.11
C ASN A 11 13.04 -37.46 -10.76
N GLN A 12 12.10 -37.72 -9.86
CA GLN A 12 11.22 -36.70 -9.33
C GLN A 12 12.01 -35.81 -8.37
N HIS A 13 12.48 -34.66 -8.86
CA HIS A 13 12.94 -33.61 -7.98
C HIS A 13 11.72 -32.97 -7.31
N ALA A 14 11.47 -33.35 -6.07
CA ALA A 14 10.53 -32.69 -5.18
C ALA A 14 10.86 -31.19 -5.09
N HIS A 15 10.07 -30.36 -5.75
CA HIS A 15 10.13 -28.91 -5.57
C HIS A 15 9.51 -28.59 -4.21
N GLY A 16 10.38 -28.42 -3.22
CA GLY A 16 10.01 -27.92 -1.90
C GLY A 16 9.30 -26.57 -2.04
N ARG A 17 8.00 -26.56 -1.75
CA ARG A 17 7.20 -25.35 -1.58
C ARG A 17 7.81 -24.53 -0.44
N SER A 18 8.54 -23.47 -0.77
CA SER A 18 9.01 -22.50 0.24
C SER A 18 7.81 -21.90 0.95
N GLN A 19 7.70 -22.13 2.26
CA GLN A 19 6.71 -21.49 3.10
C GLN A 19 7.08 -20.01 3.25
N PHE A 20 6.12 -19.12 3.02
CA PHE A 20 6.24 -17.72 3.42
C PHE A 20 6.24 -17.64 4.95
N ASN A 21 7.41 -17.44 5.56
CA ASN A 21 7.50 -17.14 6.98
C ASN A 21 7.41 -15.62 7.16
N ALA A 22 6.22 -15.11 7.47
CA ALA A 22 6.06 -13.74 7.95
C ALA A 22 6.51 -13.71 9.41
N GLN A 23 7.78 -13.36 9.64
CA GLN A 23 8.31 -13.22 11.00
C GLN A 23 7.74 -11.94 11.63
N SER A 24 6.83 -12.10 12.58
CA SER A 24 6.40 -11.07 13.52
C SER A 24 7.57 -10.58 14.38
N GLY A 25 7.50 -9.30 14.73
CA GLY A 25 8.56 -8.50 15.35
C GLY A 25 9.38 -9.16 16.47
N SER A 26 10.69 -9.01 16.34
CA SER A 26 11.66 -9.02 17.43
C SER A 26 12.75 -8.03 17.04
N SER A 27 12.99 -7.05 17.90
CA SER A 27 14.05 -6.06 17.77
C SER A 27 15.41 -6.73 18.00
N SER A 28 15.94 -7.38 16.98
CA SER A 28 17.35 -7.77 16.92
C SER A 28 18.12 -6.77 16.05
N THR A 29 19.19 -6.22 16.62
CA THR A 29 20.21 -5.46 15.90
C THR A 29 20.61 -6.21 14.62
N PRO A 30 20.59 -5.57 13.43
CA PRO A 30 20.96 -6.24 12.20
C PRO A 30 22.45 -6.54 12.23
N THR A 31 22.79 -7.79 12.52
CA THR A 31 24.10 -8.32 12.21
C THR A 31 24.25 -8.24 10.68
N ASN A 32 25.30 -7.56 10.20
CA ASN A 32 25.65 -7.54 8.78
C ASN A 32 26.13 -8.95 8.39
N MET A 33 25.19 -9.88 8.25
CA MET A 33 25.42 -11.18 7.64
C MET A 33 25.52 -11.00 6.14
N TYR A 34 26.61 -11.51 5.56
CA TYR A 34 26.82 -11.50 4.12
C TYR A 34 25.64 -12.15 3.40
N ASN A 35 24.99 -11.40 2.52
CA ASN A 35 23.99 -11.92 1.61
C ASN A 35 24.72 -12.41 0.36
N PRO A 36 24.81 -13.73 0.12
CA PRO A 36 25.52 -14.27 -1.04
C PRO A 36 24.92 -13.73 -2.35
N PRO A 37 25.72 -13.70 -3.43
CA PRO A 37 25.25 -13.26 -4.73
C PRO A 37 24.05 -14.12 -5.15
N ARG A 38 22.96 -13.47 -5.55
CA ARG A 38 21.78 -14.18 -6.02
C ARG A 38 22.16 -14.99 -7.27
N PRO A 39 21.66 -16.23 -7.41
CA PRO A 39 21.91 -17.05 -8.59
C PRO A 39 21.35 -16.37 -9.85
N PRO A 40 21.82 -16.78 -11.05
CA PRO A 40 21.38 -16.20 -12.31
C PRO A 40 19.86 -16.27 -12.47
N GLU A 41 19.25 -15.15 -12.86
CA GLU A 41 17.79 -15.04 -13.07
C GLU A 41 17.35 -15.49 -14.47
N VAL A 42 18.32 -15.79 -15.33
CA VAL A 42 18.13 -16.15 -16.74
C VAL A 42 18.72 -17.53 -17.01
N TYR A 43 17.90 -18.42 -17.56
CA TYR A 43 18.25 -19.79 -17.90
C TYR A 43 18.12 -20.01 -19.41
N THR A 44 18.99 -20.84 -19.96
CA THR A 44 18.94 -21.28 -21.35
C THR A 44 18.72 -22.79 -21.42
N LEU A 45 18.10 -23.25 -22.51
CA LEU A 45 18.04 -24.68 -22.77
C LEU A 45 19.42 -25.22 -23.14
N PRO A 46 19.72 -26.48 -22.82
CA PRO A 46 20.87 -27.19 -23.38
C PRO A 46 20.84 -27.18 -24.92
N ASP A 47 22.02 -27.06 -25.55
CA ASP A 47 22.13 -26.83 -27.00
C ASP A 47 21.43 -27.92 -27.83
N ASN A 48 21.51 -29.18 -27.40
CA ASN A 48 20.82 -30.30 -28.06
C ASN A 48 19.29 -30.15 -28.10
N ILE A 49 18.70 -29.56 -27.06
CA ILE A 49 17.26 -29.31 -26.96
C ILE A 49 16.90 -28.02 -27.70
N ASN A 50 17.76 -26.99 -27.62
CA ASN A 50 17.56 -25.74 -28.34
C ASN A 50 17.55 -25.94 -29.87
N ASP A 51 18.42 -26.82 -30.38
CA ASP A 51 18.51 -27.12 -31.81
C ASP A 51 17.38 -28.03 -32.31
N ALA A 52 16.81 -28.84 -31.43
CA ALA A 52 15.60 -29.60 -31.73
C ALA A 52 14.37 -28.68 -31.94
N LEU A 53 14.41 -27.44 -31.43
CA LEU A 53 13.35 -26.46 -31.67
C LEU A 53 13.46 -25.84 -33.07
N HIS A 54 12.33 -25.82 -33.78
CA HIS A 54 12.26 -25.19 -35.09
C HIS A 54 12.61 -23.69 -35.00
N GLN A 55 13.36 -23.18 -35.98
CA GLN A 55 13.86 -21.81 -35.98
C GLN A 55 12.75 -20.77 -35.84
N GLN A 56 11.60 -21.00 -36.49
CA GLN A 56 10.44 -20.11 -36.37
C GLN A 56 9.96 -19.97 -34.93
N ILE A 57 10.02 -21.05 -34.14
CA ILE A 57 9.63 -21.03 -32.73
C ILE A 57 10.66 -20.25 -31.93
N ARG A 58 11.97 -20.50 -32.15
CA ARG A 58 13.07 -19.78 -31.48
C ARG A 58 12.95 -18.25 -31.65
N GLN A 59 12.64 -17.79 -32.87
CA GLN A 59 12.45 -16.37 -33.19
C GLN A 59 11.22 -15.72 -32.54
N ARG A 60 10.26 -16.49 -32.02
CA ARG A 60 9.10 -15.92 -31.30
C ARG A 60 9.42 -15.62 -29.84
N PHE A 61 10.49 -16.20 -29.31
CA PHE A 61 10.92 -15.99 -27.93
C PHE A 61 12.11 -15.03 -27.86
N GLN A 62 12.43 -14.59 -26.65
CA GLN A 62 13.65 -13.81 -26.41
C GLN A 62 14.86 -14.74 -26.57
N HIS A 63 15.86 -14.32 -27.34
CA HIS A 63 17.04 -15.10 -27.69
C HIS A 63 18.31 -14.25 -27.56
N ASP A 64 19.44 -14.90 -27.29
CA ASP A 64 20.76 -14.26 -27.31
C ASP A 64 21.34 -14.18 -28.73
N SER A 65 22.56 -13.65 -28.87
CA SER A 65 23.26 -13.60 -30.17
C SER A 65 23.59 -14.98 -30.75
N GLY A 66 23.41 -16.06 -29.98
CA GLY A 66 23.63 -17.44 -30.39
C GLY A 66 22.33 -18.21 -30.64
N ASP A 67 21.19 -17.53 -30.82
CA ASP A 67 19.87 -18.14 -31.04
C ASP A 67 19.43 -19.12 -29.94
N ARG A 68 19.92 -18.93 -28.71
CA ARG A 68 19.45 -19.70 -27.53
C ARG A 68 18.29 -18.99 -26.87
N VAL A 69 17.21 -19.73 -26.65
CA VAL A 69 16.00 -19.19 -26.02
C VAL A 69 16.26 -18.90 -24.54
N LEU A 70 15.91 -17.68 -24.12
CA LEU A 70 16.07 -17.18 -22.76
C LEU A 70 14.78 -17.38 -21.95
N PHE A 71 14.92 -17.99 -20.77
CA PHE A 71 13.85 -18.17 -19.79
C PHE A 71 14.17 -17.38 -18.52
N PHE A 72 13.22 -16.58 -18.05
CA PHE A 72 13.41 -15.72 -16.89
C PHE A 72 12.60 -16.25 -15.71
N SER A 73 13.23 -16.30 -14.52
CA SER A 73 12.54 -16.69 -13.28
C SER A 73 11.61 -15.60 -12.75
N ALA A 74 11.89 -14.35 -13.09
CA ALA A 74 11.05 -13.19 -12.83
C ALA A 74 10.74 -12.45 -14.14
N PRO A 75 9.59 -11.75 -14.24
CA PRO A 75 9.31 -10.90 -15.39
C PRO A 75 10.46 -9.90 -15.62
N PRO A 76 10.95 -9.72 -16.87
CA PRO A 76 11.97 -8.72 -17.15
C PRO A 76 11.54 -7.34 -16.67
N LEU A 77 12.38 -6.68 -15.86
CA LEU A 77 12.08 -5.40 -15.19
C LEU A 77 11.85 -4.26 -16.18
N ASP A 78 12.56 -4.26 -17.31
CA ASP A 78 12.39 -3.31 -18.40
C ASP A 78 11.95 -4.04 -19.67
N ARG A 79 10.64 -4.16 -19.85
CA ARG A 79 10.06 -4.47 -21.15
C ARG A 79 9.92 -3.16 -21.91
N PRO A 80 10.26 -3.09 -23.21
CA PRO A 80 10.00 -1.89 -24.03
C PRO A 80 8.52 -1.53 -24.03
N CYS A 81 7.64 -2.53 -23.87
CA CYS A 81 6.23 -2.34 -23.55
C CYS A 81 5.99 -2.75 -22.10
N LYS A 82 6.08 -1.78 -21.19
CA LYS A 82 5.92 -1.97 -19.73
C LYS A 82 4.49 -2.37 -19.34
N GLN A 83 3.55 -2.28 -20.27
CA GLN A 83 2.12 -2.43 -20.03
C GLN A 83 1.47 -3.14 -21.23
N PHE A 84 1.18 -4.43 -21.04
CA PHE A 84 0.29 -5.24 -21.88
C PHE A 84 0.76 -5.56 -23.32
N SER A 85 0.05 -6.50 -23.98
CA SER A 85 0.33 -6.85 -25.37
C SER A 85 0.08 -5.61 -26.26
N PRO A 86 0.68 -5.50 -27.46
CA PRO A 86 0.43 -4.36 -28.36
C PRO A 86 -1.07 -4.13 -28.65
N GLN A 87 -1.87 -5.19 -28.58
CA GLN A 87 -3.33 -5.16 -28.77
C GLN A 87 -4.08 -4.61 -27.53
N THR A 88 -3.46 -4.61 -26.36
CA THR A 88 -4.06 -4.22 -25.07
C THR A 88 -3.38 -3.01 -24.41
N ALA A 89 -2.27 -2.52 -24.96
CA ALA A 89 -1.49 -1.37 -24.48
C ALA A 89 -2.24 0.00 -24.52
N GLY A 90 -3.49 0.04 -24.99
CA GLY A 90 -4.34 1.23 -25.02
C GLY A 90 -5.68 1.09 -24.28
N VAL A 91 -5.93 -0.03 -23.60
CA VAL A 91 -7.22 -0.26 -22.90
C VAL A 91 -7.19 0.41 -21.53
N GLY A 92 -7.03 1.73 -21.52
CA GLY A 92 -7.03 2.54 -20.30
C GLY A 92 -8.43 2.73 -19.71
N HIS A 93 -9.50 2.64 -20.52
CA HIS A 93 -10.87 2.81 -20.06
C HIS A 93 -11.86 2.05 -20.96
N SER A 94 -12.96 1.55 -20.40
CA SER A 94 -14.04 0.97 -21.19
C SER A 94 -14.74 2.05 -22.03
N ALA A 95 -15.28 1.70 -23.21
CA ALA A 95 -16.04 2.62 -24.06
C ALA A 95 -17.21 3.29 -23.30
N ARG A 96 -17.84 2.53 -22.39
CA ARG A 96 -18.87 3.02 -21.46
C ARG A 96 -18.35 4.12 -20.52
N TYR A 97 -17.10 4.02 -20.05
CA TYR A 97 -16.51 5.06 -19.20
C TYR A 97 -16.22 6.33 -19.98
N LEU A 98 -15.67 6.22 -21.20
CA LEU A 98 -15.39 7.39 -22.04
C LEU A 98 -16.66 8.16 -22.39
N ALA A 99 -17.74 7.45 -22.73
CA ALA A 99 -19.04 8.06 -23.02
C ALA A 99 -19.63 8.83 -21.82
N GLY A 100 -19.35 8.43 -20.58
CA GLY A 100 -19.86 9.07 -19.37
C GLY A 100 -18.92 10.07 -18.71
N ARG A 101 -17.67 10.19 -19.19
CA ARG A 101 -16.62 10.95 -18.51
C ARG A 101 -16.91 12.46 -18.48
N GLU A 102 -17.39 13.01 -19.58
CA GLU A 102 -17.65 14.45 -19.70
C GLU A 102 -18.77 14.91 -18.77
N GLY A 103 -19.88 14.16 -18.72
CA GLY A 103 -20.98 14.44 -17.80
C GLY A 103 -20.54 14.36 -16.34
N TRP A 104 -19.72 13.37 -15.99
CA TRP A 104 -19.18 13.24 -14.64
C TRP A 104 -18.25 14.40 -14.25
N LEU A 105 -17.41 14.87 -15.18
CA LEU A 105 -16.56 16.04 -14.95
C LEU A 105 -17.39 17.33 -14.79
N ALA A 106 -18.41 17.52 -15.63
CA ALA A 106 -19.31 18.66 -15.55
C ALA A 106 -20.08 18.72 -14.21
N ASP A 107 -20.58 17.57 -13.74
CA ASP A 107 -21.25 17.46 -12.44
C ASP A 107 -20.31 17.79 -11.28
N ARG A 108 -19.06 17.32 -11.36
CA ARG A 108 -18.04 17.61 -10.34
C ARG A 108 -17.70 19.09 -10.33
N GLU A 109 -17.55 19.71 -11.49
CA GLU A 109 -17.26 21.14 -11.60
C GLU A 109 -18.43 21.99 -11.08
N LYS A 110 -19.67 21.61 -11.40
CA LYS A 110 -20.87 22.26 -10.85
C LYS A 110 -20.94 22.15 -9.33
N LYS A 111 -20.59 20.98 -8.77
CA LYS A 111 -20.51 20.79 -7.30
C LYS A 111 -19.38 21.60 -6.68
N ARG A 112 -18.24 21.76 -7.37
CA ARG A 112 -17.13 22.61 -6.93
C ARG A 112 -17.56 24.07 -6.89
N LYS A 113 -18.06 24.59 -8.02
CA LYS A 113 -18.56 25.97 -8.13
C LYS A 113 -19.63 26.29 -7.09
N LYS A 114 -20.62 25.40 -6.88
CA LYS A 114 -21.65 25.60 -5.85
C LYS A 114 -21.06 25.69 -4.43
N ARG A 115 -20.03 24.93 -4.10
CA ARG A 115 -19.34 25.05 -2.80
C ARG A 115 -18.58 26.36 -2.70
N ASP A 116 -17.85 26.72 -3.75
CA ASP A 116 -17.06 27.95 -3.78
C ASP A 116 -17.98 29.17 -3.66
N ASP A 117 -19.10 29.22 -4.38
CA ASP A 117 -20.12 30.28 -4.30
C ASP A 117 -20.75 30.39 -2.89
N LEU A 118 -21.03 29.25 -2.24
CA LEU A 118 -21.52 29.24 -0.86
C LEU A 118 -20.47 29.74 0.14
N GLN A 119 -19.19 29.35 -0.02
CA GLN A 119 -18.12 29.82 0.85
C GLN A 119 -17.85 31.32 0.65
N HIS A 120 -17.87 31.81 -0.58
CA HIS A 120 -17.76 33.23 -0.87
C HIS A 120 -18.95 34.02 -0.30
N GLY A 121 -20.19 33.53 -0.47
CA GLY A 121 -21.38 34.17 0.10
C GLY A 121 -21.36 34.20 1.64
N ILE A 122 -20.88 33.14 2.29
CA ILE A 122 -20.71 33.10 3.75
C ILE A 122 -19.57 34.04 4.18
N SER A 123 -18.44 34.07 3.48
CA SER A 123 -17.31 34.95 3.80
C SER A 123 -17.70 36.43 3.71
N GLU A 124 -18.39 36.84 2.64
CA GLU A 124 -18.88 38.22 2.48
C GLU A 124 -19.90 38.59 3.56
N ARG A 125 -20.82 37.67 3.91
CA ARG A 125 -21.79 37.89 5.00
C ARG A 125 -21.13 37.90 6.39
N SER A 126 -20.06 37.14 6.57
CA SER A 126 -19.28 37.10 7.81
C SER A 126 -18.50 38.40 8.00
N LYS A 127 -17.85 38.92 6.95
CA LYS A 127 -17.14 40.22 6.99
C LYS A 127 -18.09 41.37 7.32
N ALA A 128 -19.32 41.34 6.80
CA ALA A 128 -20.35 42.33 7.15
C ALA A 128 -20.86 42.17 8.60
N SER A 129 -20.89 40.95 9.14
CA SER A 129 -21.36 40.68 10.52
C SER A 129 -20.28 40.88 11.59
N THR A 130 -18.99 40.69 11.28
CA THR A 130 -17.88 40.83 12.24
C THR A 130 -17.72 42.27 12.73
N GLN A 131 -18.14 43.27 11.96
CA GLN A 131 -18.10 44.68 12.39
C GLN A 131 -19.08 45.01 13.53
N HIS A 132 -20.12 44.18 13.75
CA HIS A 132 -21.12 44.39 14.83
C HIS A 132 -21.03 43.38 15.97
N ALA A 133 -20.32 42.25 15.81
CA ALA A 133 -20.32 41.14 16.76
C ALA A 133 -19.04 41.01 17.63
N GLY A 134 -18.07 41.92 17.50
CA GLY A 134 -16.81 41.85 18.26
C GLY A 134 -17.01 41.78 19.78
N GLY A 135 -18.01 42.47 20.33
CA GLY A 135 -18.30 42.45 21.76
C GLY A 135 -19.08 41.22 22.27
N THR A 136 -19.79 40.48 21.42
CA THR A 136 -20.59 39.32 21.84
C THR A 136 -19.82 38.01 21.74
N VAL A 137 -18.89 37.90 20.80
CA VAL A 137 -18.03 36.73 20.62
C VAL A 137 -17.10 36.52 21.83
N ASP A 138 -16.57 37.59 22.39
CA ASP A 138 -15.69 37.52 23.57
C ASP A 138 -16.42 36.99 24.81
N ILE A 139 -17.69 37.38 24.99
CA ILE A 139 -18.55 36.91 26.10
C ILE A 139 -18.91 35.42 25.94
N VAL A 140 -19.21 34.99 24.71
CA VAL A 140 -19.52 33.58 24.43
C VAL A 140 -18.27 32.70 24.56
N ALA A 141 -17.11 33.19 24.13
CA ALA A 141 -15.84 32.51 24.28
C ALA A 141 -15.47 32.33 25.77
N SER A 142 -15.62 33.38 26.59
CA SER A 142 -15.35 33.29 28.03
C SER A 142 -16.33 32.36 28.75
N ALA A 143 -17.61 32.38 28.38
CA ALA A 143 -18.62 31.47 28.94
C ALA A 143 -18.34 30.00 28.58
N ALA A 144 -17.86 29.73 27.36
CA ALA A 144 -17.50 28.39 26.94
C ALA A 144 -16.26 27.86 27.69
N THR A 145 -15.25 28.71 27.92
CA THR A 145 -14.08 28.31 28.73
C THR A 145 -14.45 28.02 30.18
N ASP A 146 -15.35 28.81 30.77
CA ASP A 146 -15.82 28.57 32.15
C ASP A 146 -16.63 27.28 32.27
N ALA A 147 -17.44 26.95 31.25
CA ALA A 147 -18.19 25.70 31.21
C ALA A 147 -17.24 24.48 31.10
N MET A 148 -16.20 24.56 30.26
CA MET A 148 -15.19 23.50 30.14
C MET A 148 -14.42 23.30 31.45
N ASN A 149 -14.00 24.38 32.11
CA ASN A 149 -13.31 24.31 33.40
C ASN A 149 -14.17 23.66 34.50
N LYS A 150 -15.47 23.99 34.56
CA LYS A 150 -16.41 23.36 35.50
C LYS A 150 -16.61 21.88 35.21
N TRP A 151 -16.58 21.47 33.94
CA TRP A 151 -16.69 20.06 33.56
C TRP A 151 -15.45 19.27 33.98
N PHE A 152 -14.25 19.81 33.78
CA PHE A 152 -12.99 19.17 34.22
C PHE A 152 -12.96 18.96 35.74
N GLN A 153 -13.35 19.98 36.52
CA GLN A 153 -13.44 19.86 37.99
C GLN A 153 -14.35 18.70 38.42
N LYS A 154 -15.55 18.62 37.83
CA LYS A 154 -16.49 17.53 38.12
C LYS A 154 -16.04 16.16 37.61
N PHE A 155 -15.16 16.12 36.62
CA PHE A 155 -14.63 14.88 36.07
C PHE A 155 -13.54 14.28 36.97
N ASP A 156 -12.76 15.13 37.62
CA ASP A 156 -11.72 14.71 38.56
C ASP A 156 -12.29 14.25 39.91
N ASP A 157 -13.42 14.80 40.34
CA ASP A 157 -14.11 14.42 41.60
C ASP A 157 -14.35 12.89 41.75
N PRO A 158 -15.02 12.19 40.80
CA PRO A 158 -15.24 10.74 40.92
C PRO A 158 -13.95 9.93 40.78
N ALA A 159 -12.92 10.45 40.12
CA ALA A 159 -11.61 9.80 40.06
C ALA A 159 -10.91 9.83 41.42
N VAL A 160 -11.03 10.93 42.16
CA VAL A 160 -10.50 11.09 43.52
C VAL A 160 -11.29 10.21 44.52
N GLU A 161 -12.62 10.19 44.43
CA GLU A 161 -13.46 9.33 45.29
C GLU A 161 -13.20 7.83 45.04
N TRP A 162 -13.04 7.44 43.78
CA TRP A 162 -12.69 6.06 43.42
C TRP A 162 -11.30 5.68 43.94
N GLN A 163 -10.31 6.56 43.83
CA GLN A 163 -8.97 6.33 44.40
C GLN A 163 -8.99 6.16 45.92
N GLN A 164 -9.85 6.92 46.62
CA GLN A 164 -10.04 6.80 48.06
C GLN A 164 -10.72 5.48 48.45
N THR A 165 -11.80 5.10 47.78
CA THR A 165 -12.53 3.85 48.07
C THR A 165 -11.75 2.59 47.70
N ALA A 166 -10.97 2.64 46.62
CA ALA A 166 -10.10 1.53 46.21
C ALA A 166 -8.77 1.47 47.01
N GLY A 167 -8.57 2.35 48.01
CA GLY A 167 -7.41 2.34 48.90
C GLY A 167 -6.07 2.67 48.21
N LEU A 168 -6.12 3.28 47.03
CA LEU A 168 -4.96 3.60 46.19
C LEU A 168 -4.28 4.94 46.56
N VAL A 169 -4.80 5.63 47.58
CA VAL A 169 -4.24 6.89 48.09
C VAL A 169 -2.87 6.63 48.72
N GLY A 170 -1.80 7.01 48.01
CA GLY A 170 -0.41 6.84 48.45
C GLY A 170 0.43 5.89 47.59
N TRP A 171 -0.17 5.15 46.66
CA TRP A 171 0.56 4.24 45.75
C TRP A 171 1.35 4.97 44.65
N SER A 172 1.02 6.23 44.35
CA SER A 172 1.63 7.02 43.28
C SER A 172 3.03 7.59 43.61
N ARG A 173 3.65 7.21 44.74
CA ARG A 173 5.00 7.67 45.13
C ARG A 173 6.14 6.69 44.84
N CYS A 174 5.87 5.53 44.24
CA CYS A 174 6.89 4.53 43.94
C CYS A 174 7.13 4.38 42.44
N THR A 175 7.59 5.44 41.78
CA THR A 175 8.30 5.32 40.50
C THR A 175 9.63 6.07 40.58
N GLY A 176 10.61 5.38 41.18
CA GLY A 176 12.01 5.34 40.75
C GLY A 176 12.90 6.55 41.02
N LYS A 177 13.85 6.37 41.96
CA LYS A 177 15.30 6.48 41.69
C LYS A 177 16.10 5.88 42.85
N GLU A 178 16.88 4.85 42.48
CA GLU A 178 18.09 4.27 43.10
C GLU A 178 18.05 3.79 44.56
#